data_AF-A0A259D9D4-F1
#
_entry.id   AF-A0A259D9D4-F1
#
_cell.length_a   1.000
_cell.length_b   1.000
_cell.length_c   1.000
_cell.angle_alpha   90.00
_cell.angle_beta   90.00
_cell.angle_gamma   90.00
#
_symmetry.space_group_name_H-M   'P 1'
#
loop_
_entity.id
_entity.type
_entity.pdbx_description
1 polymer ?
#
loop_
_entity_poly.entity_id
_entity_poly.type
_entity_poly.pdbx_seq_one_letter_code
_entity_poly.pdbx_strand_id
1 'polypeptide(L)' 'MTITLAHYLVLGAILFATSVVGIFLNRKNVIVLLMAIELMLLSVNMNFIAFSHYL' A
#
# COMPACT_ATOMS: atom_id res chain seq x y z
N MET A 1 7.69 23.45 0.48
CA MET A 1 6.88 22.34 -0.07
C MET A 1 6.14 21.71 1.12
N THR A 2 4.85 22.00 1.29
CA THR A 2 4.06 21.49 2.41
C THR A 2 3.55 20.09 2.07
N ILE A 3 3.91 19.09 2.86
CA ILE A 3 3.37 17.74 2.69
C ILE A 3 1.95 17.72 3.26
N THR A 4 0.98 17.50 2.37
CA THR A 4 -0.44 17.42 2.72
C THR A 4 -0.87 15.95 2.80
N LEU A 5 -2.00 15.69 3.46
CA LEU A 5 -2.65 14.38 3.54
C LEU A 5 -2.75 13.70 2.16
N ALA A 6 -3.04 14.46 1.10
CA ALA A 6 -3.12 13.95 -0.27
C ALA A 6 -1.83 13.25 -0.74
N HIS A 7 -0.64 13.70 -0.34
CA HIS A 7 0.63 13.07 -0.72
C HIS A 7 0.75 11.66 -0.13
N TYR A 8 0.34 11.50 1.14
CA TYR A 8 0.33 10.19 1.80
C TYR A 8 -0.69 9.25 1.16
N LEU A 9 -1.89 9.75 0.84
CA LEU A 9 -2.93 8.98 0.15
C LEU A 9 -2.49 8.51 -1.24
N VAL A 10 -1.85 9.38 -2.02
CA VAL A 10 -1.34 9.01 -3.35
C VAL A 10 -0.25 7.94 -3.23
N LEU A 11 0.68 8.10 -2.28
CA LEU A 11 1.71 7.09 -2.02
C LEU A 11 1.10 5.74 -1.59
N GLY A 12 0.14 5.77 -0.66
CA GLY A 12 -0.60 4.59 -0.23
C GLY A 12 -1.32 3.91 -1.39
N ALA A 13 -2.00 4.68 -2.25
CA ALA A 13 -2.69 4.17 -3.43
C ALA A 13 -1.73 3.52 -4.44
N ILE A 14 -0.55 4.10 -4.67
CA ILE A 14 0.48 3.50 -5.54
C ILE A 14 0.95 2.16 -4.95
N LEU A 15 1.29 2.14 -3.66
CA LEU A 15 1.72 0.91 -2.99
C LEU A 15 0.64 -0.17 -3.02
N PHE A 16 -0.63 0.20 -2.83
CA PHE A 16 -1.77 -0.71 -2.91
C PHE A 16 -1.96 -1.26 -4.33
N ALA A 17 -1.85 -0.41 -5.36
CA ALA A 17 -1.94 -0.85 -6.74
C ALA A 17 -0.81 -1.84 -7.09
N THR A 18 0.42 -1.58 -6.63
CA THR A 18 1.56 -2.49 -6.88
C THR A 18 1.39 -3.85 -6.21
N SER A 19 0.84 -3.91 -4.99
CA SER A 19 0.58 -5.18 -4.31
C SER A 19 -0.51 -5.99 -5.03
N VAL A 20 -1.59 -5.35 -5.48
CA VAL A 20 -2.64 -6.00 -6.28
C VAL A 20 -2.09 -6.56 -7.59
N VAL A 21 -1.26 -5.78 -8.30
CA VAL A 21 -0.60 -6.22 -9.52
C VAL A 21 0.35 -7.41 -9.23
N GLY A 22 1.09 -7.37 -8.13
CA GLY A 22 1.95 -8.46 -7.66
C GLY A 22 1.20 -9.77 -7.41
N ILE A 23 0.01 -9.69 -6.79
CA ILE A 23 -0.88 -10.84 -6.58
C ILE A 23 -1.35 -11.41 -7.92
N PHE A 24 -1.72 -10.56 -8.89
CA PHE A 24 -2.30 -11.01 -10.16
C PHE A 24 -1.26 -11.65 -11.08
N LEU A 25 -0.04 -11.12 -11.12
CA LEU A 25 1.06 -11.62 -11.95
C LEU A 25 1.65 -12.93 -11.44
N ASN A 26 1.84 -13.08 -10.12
CA ASN A 26 2.67 -14.15 -9.54
C ASN A 26 1.89 -15.19 -8.74
N ARG A 27 0.71 -15.61 -9.23
CA ARG A 27 -0.19 -16.54 -8.52
C ARG A 27 0.40 -17.92 -8.22
N LYS A 28 1.45 -18.32 -8.96
CA LYS A 28 2.10 -19.63 -8.79
C LYS A 28 3.15 -19.65 -7.68
N ASN A 29 3.65 -18.49 -7.26
CA ASN A 29 4.67 -18.39 -6.24
C ASN A 29 4.06 -17.88 -4.95
N VAL A 30 3.80 -18.81 -4.01
CA VAL A 30 3.18 -18.51 -2.72
C VAL A 30 4.00 -17.51 -1.91
N ILE A 31 5.34 -17.53 -2.02
CA ILE A 31 6.20 -16.57 -1.31
C ILE A 31 5.96 -15.15 -1.83
N VAL A 32 5.84 -14.97 -3.15
CA VAL A 32 5.54 -13.66 -3.75
C VAL A 32 4.12 -13.21 -3.41
N LEU A 33 3.17 -14.14 -3.34
CA LEU A 33 1.81 -13.86 -2.89
C LEU A 33 1.79 -13.33 -1.45
N LEU A 34 2.51 -14.00 -0.53
CA LEU A 34 2.63 -13.58 0.87
C LEU A 34 3.31 -12.20 0.99
N MET A 35 4.41 -11.97 0.27
CA MET A 35 5.06 -10.65 0.22
C MET A 35 4.12 -9.56 -0.33
N ALA A 36 3.32 -9.86 -1.34
CA ALA A 36 2.34 -8.90 -1.87
C ALA A 36 1.22 -8.60 -0.86
N ILE A 37 0.80 -9.59 -0.07
CA ILE A 37 -0.17 -9.39 1.03
C ILE A 37 0.44 -8.52 2.12
N GLU A 38 1.69 -8.76 2.53
CA GLU A 38 2.39 -7.90 3.49
C GLU A 38 2.49 -6.45 2.99
N LEU A 39 2.84 -6.26 1.70
CA LEU A 39 2.88 -4.94 1.08
C LEU A 39 1.50 -4.25 1.02
N MET A 40 0.44 -5.02 0.80
CA MET A 40 -0.95 -4.53 0.84
C MET A 40 -1.32 -4.04 2.25
N LEU A 41 -1.02 -4.84 3.28
CA LEU A 41 -1.27 -4.48 4.68
C LEU A 41 -0.46 -3.26 5.11
N LEU A 42 0.78 -3.13 4.63
CA LEU A 42 1.62 -1.96 4.88
C LEU A 42 1.02 -0.67 4.30
N SER A 43 0.57 -0.71 3.04
CA SER A 43 -0.08 0.43 2.37
C SER A 43 -1.32 0.90 3.13
N VAL A 44 -2.19 -0.03 3.54
CA VAL A 44 -3.41 0.28 4.28
C VAL A 44 -3.07 0.88 5.66
N ASN A 45 -2.08 0.33 6.37
CA ASN A 45 -1.63 0.90 7.65
C ASN A 45 -1.05 2.31 7.49
N MET A 46 -0.30 2.57 6.42
CA MET A 46 0.22 3.91 6.14
C MET A 46 -0.91 4.93 5.95
N ASN A 47 -1.98 4.54 5.23
CA ASN A 47 -3.17 5.37 5.08
C ASN A 47 -3.87 5.61 6.43
N PHE A 48 -4.02 4.60 7.27
CA PHE A 48 -4.61 4.76 8.61
C PHE A 48 -3.79 5.72 9.49
N ILE A 49 -2.47 5.60 9.49
CA ILE A 49 -1.57 6.49 10.25
C ILE A 49 -1.68 7.92 9.71
N ALA A 50 -1.71 8.11 8.39
CA ALA A 50 -1.90 9.42 7.79
C ALA A 50 -3.24 10.03 8.23
N PHE A 51 -4.34 9.29 8.15
CA PHE A 51 -5.63 9.77 8.63
C PHE A 51 -5.62 10.13 10.12
N SER A 52 -4.98 9.32 10.97
CA SER A 52 -4.84 9.58 12.41
C SER A 52 -3.98 10.82 12.71
N HIS A 53 -3.02 11.16 11.85
CA HIS A 53 -2.20 12.35 12.04
C HIS A 53 -2.89 13.65 11.58
N TYR A 54 -3.72 13.57 10.53
CA TYR A 54 -4.36 14.73 9.93
C TYR A 54 -5.80 15.00 10.42
N LEU A 55 -6.43 14.05 11.12
CA LEU A 55 -7.78 14.15 11.69
C LEU A 55 -7.70 14.17 13.22
#